data_AF-A0A1R4KZY2-F1
#
_entry.id   AF-A0A1R4KZY2-F1
#
_cell.length_a   1.000
_cell.length_b   1.000
_cell.length_c   1.000
_cell.angle_alpha   90.00
_cell.angle_beta   90.00
_cell.angle_gamma   90.00
#
_symmetry.space_group_name_H-M   'P 1'
#
loop_
_entity.id
_entity.type
_entity.pdbx_description
1 polymer ?
#
loop_
_entity_poly.entity_id
_entity_poly.type
_entity_poly.pdbx_seq_one_letter_code
_entity_poly.pdbx_strand_id
1 'polypeptide(L)'
;MHKVRNIIFAQLVASLLLSGCSGYKVLSSGVMVDGDPTYYNEESQIVLDVFGDYTRYNEDTENGFSTTKLDRLDKKLLRKLKVPKHAKALFSGTPDTQPFYNIVALVEQNNIDQNSSRYQGYKQYMEGNHLLYYYNKCELMNKRIYHAIIPRATANIHLLYYQNTDDECVYCDIERLAKMNSYSPERKEISYPSTTFSAPDAAEIVQIEIPQRKKADHLGIVKFYDTSNLMLLGFSVIEGNQNTLTFSLPPGNYNWKYTTLNGRILAEDTLTIQY
;
A
#
# COMPACT_ATOMS: atom_id res chain seq x y z
N MET A 1 -14.13 20.83 -50.31
CA MET A 1 -14.43 21.24 -48.92
C MET A 1 -15.02 20.12 -48.05
N HIS A 2 -15.91 19.24 -48.55
CA HIS A 2 -16.52 18.16 -47.74
C HIS A 2 -15.53 17.14 -47.14
N LYS A 3 -14.49 16.73 -47.87
CA LYS A 3 -13.51 15.74 -47.38
C LYS A 3 -12.69 16.25 -46.19
N VAL A 4 -12.31 17.54 -46.20
CA VAL A 4 -11.52 18.15 -45.12
C VAL A 4 -12.35 18.24 -43.83
N ARG A 5 -13.66 18.54 -43.94
CA ARG A 5 -14.56 18.60 -42.79
C ARG A 5 -14.75 17.23 -42.11
N ASN A 6 -14.79 16.16 -42.89
CA ASN A 6 -14.93 14.79 -42.35
C ASN A 6 -13.65 14.31 -41.66
N ILE A 7 -12.46 14.69 -42.16
CA ILE A 7 -11.17 14.34 -41.54
C ILE A 7 -11.01 15.06 -40.19
N ILE A 8 -11.35 16.35 -40.12
CA ILE A 8 -11.32 17.11 -38.87
C ILE A 8 -12.30 16.53 -37.85
N PHE A 9 -13.51 16.16 -38.28
CA PHE A 9 -14.51 15.56 -37.40
C PHE A 9 -14.06 14.18 -36.87
N ALA A 10 -13.46 13.34 -37.71
CA ALA A 10 -12.90 12.05 -37.30
C ALA A 10 -11.73 12.21 -36.33
N GLN A 11 -10.84 13.19 -36.54
CA GLN A 11 -9.76 13.51 -35.60
C GLN A 11 -10.29 14.05 -34.27
N LEU A 12 -11.34 14.88 -34.29
CA LEU A 12 -11.96 15.39 -33.06
C LEU A 12 -12.60 14.27 -32.25
N VAL A 13 -13.33 13.37 -32.91
CA VAL A 13 -13.94 12.17 -32.28
C VAL A 13 -12.87 11.23 -31.75
N ALA A 14 -11.79 10.98 -32.50
CA ALA A 14 -10.67 10.17 -32.03
C ALA A 14 -9.97 10.80 -30.82
N SER A 15 -9.80 12.13 -30.81
CA SER A 15 -9.19 12.87 -29.70
C SER A 15 -10.09 12.87 -28.45
N LEU A 16 -11.41 12.97 -28.64
CA LEU A 16 -12.42 12.84 -27.57
C LEU A 16 -12.52 11.41 -27.02
N LEU A 17 -12.32 10.40 -27.87
CA LEU A 17 -12.28 8.99 -27.44
C LEU A 17 -10.97 8.64 -26.71
N LEU A 18 -9.84 9.26 -27.08
CA LEU A 18 -8.53 9.03 -26.44
C LEU A 18 -8.31 9.83 -25.16
N SER A 19 -9.03 10.94 -24.96
CA SER A 19 -8.96 11.75 -23.73
C SER A 19 -9.75 11.17 -22.55
N GLY A 20 -10.44 10.04 -22.74
CA GLY A 20 -11.30 9.39 -21.74
C GLY A 20 -10.61 8.47 -20.71
N CYS A 21 -9.29 8.33 -20.72
CA CYS A 21 -8.58 7.38 -19.84
C CYS A 21 -7.73 8.05 -18.74
N SER A 22 -8.26 9.08 -18.06
CA SER A 22 -7.73 9.47 -16.74
C SER A 22 -8.35 8.58 -15.65
N GLY A 23 -7.84 7.35 -15.55
CA GLY A 23 -8.11 6.48 -14.40
C GLY A 23 -7.24 6.86 -13.21
N TYR A 24 -7.64 6.43 -12.01
CA TYR A 24 -6.80 6.48 -10.81
C TYR A 24 -5.49 5.73 -11.12
N LYS A 25 -4.38 6.48 -11.23
CA LYS A 25 -3.04 5.92 -11.46
C LYS A 25 -2.49 5.46 -10.12
N VAL A 26 -1.83 4.31 -10.10
CA VAL A 26 -1.13 3.83 -8.92
C VAL A 26 0.21 4.56 -8.82
N LEU A 27 0.58 4.97 -7.60
CA LEU A 27 1.88 5.56 -7.31
C LEU A 27 2.98 4.50 -7.42
N SER A 28 4.13 4.93 -7.94
CA SER A 28 5.34 4.11 -7.95
C SER A 28 5.87 3.89 -6.53
N SER A 29 6.77 2.91 -6.38
CA SER A 29 7.54 2.70 -5.15
C SER A 29 6.71 2.38 -3.91
N GLY A 30 5.53 1.78 -4.10
CA GLY A 30 4.77 1.16 -3.02
C GLY A 30 5.41 -0.17 -2.60
N VAL A 31 5.71 -0.32 -1.31
CA VAL A 31 6.37 -1.48 -0.72
C VAL A 31 5.45 -2.09 0.34
N MET A 32 5.30 -3.40 0.27
CA MET A 32 4.68 -4.20 1.30
C MET A 32 5.41 -5.53 1.48
N VAL A 33 5.53 -5.98 2.72
CA VAL A 33 6.32 -7.14 3.10
C VAL A 33 5.45 -8.13 3.85
N ASP A 34 5.36 -9.37 3.36
CA ASP A 34 4.66 -10.45 4.08
C ASP A 34 5.22 -10.60 5.51
N GLY A 35 4.34 -10.55 6.50
CA GLY A 35 4.70 -10.57 7.93
C GLY A 35 4.85 -9.19 8.57
N ASP A 36 4.76 -8.11 7.80
CA ASP A 36 4.69 -6.74 8.30
C ASP A 36 3.38 -6.06 7.88
N PRO A 37 2.49 -5.70 8.83
CA PRO A 37 1.19 -5.11 8.55
C PRO A 37 1.29 -3.62 8.21
N THR A 38 2.30 -3.23 7.43
CA THR A 38 2.58 -1.83 7.09
C THR A 38 2.84 -1.68 5.59
N TYR A 39 2.19 -0.70 4.98
CA TYR A 39 2.47 -0.23 3.63
C TYR A 39 3.37 1.00 3.68
N TYR A 40 4.37 1.03 2.78
CA TYR A 40 5.31 2.14 2.65
C TYR A 40 5.31 2.68 1.23
N ASN A 41 5.42 3.99 1.07
CA ASN A 41 5.62 4.62 -0.24
C ASN A 41 6.66 5.74 -0.17
N GLU A 42 7.87 5.46 -0.67
CA GLU A 42 8.99 6.40 -0.61
C GLU A 42 8.73 7.68 -1.40
N GLU A 43 8.06 7.60 -2.56
CA GLU A 43 7.80 8.78 -3.41
C GLU A 43 6.91 9.81 -2.70
N SER A 44 5.91 9.35 -1.96
CA SER A 44 4.94 10.20 -1.26
C SER A 44 5.19 10.36 0.23
N GLN A 45 6.22 9.69 0.78
CA GLN A 45 6.53 9.65 2.23
C GLN A 45 5.32 9.20 3.08
N ILE A 46 4.53 8.28 2.53
CA ILE A 46 3.33 7.75 3.17
C ILE A 46 3.66 6.40 3.79
N VAL A 47 3.29 6.25 5.07
CA VAL A 47 3.28 4.98 5.79
C VAL A 47 1.85 4.74 6.26
N LEU A 48 1.31 3.56 5.97
CA LEU A 48 -0.04 3.17 6.37
C LEU A 48 -0.04 1.83 7.08
N ASP A 49 -0.60 1.78 8.27
CA ASP A 49 -0.92 0.53 8.95
C ASP A 49 -2.07 -0.15 8.20
N VAL A 50 -1.92 -1.43 7.94
CA VAL A 50 -2.93 -2.31 7.34
C VAL A 50 -3.14 -3.52 8.26
N PHE A 51 -4.12 -4.36 7.96
CA PHE A 51 -4.25 -5.62 8.69
C PHE A 51 -3.23 -6.65 8.17
N GLY A 52 -2.82 -7.58 9.04
CA GLY A 52 -1.82 -8.61 8.72
C GLY A 52 -2.38 -9.83 7.97
N ASP A 53 -3.66 -9.82 7.63
CA ASP A 53 -4.39 -10.85 6.88
C ASP A 53 -4.16 -10.77 5.36
N TYR A 54 -3.53 -9.71 4.90
CA TYR A 54 -3.20 -9.58 3.50
C TYR A 54 -1.80 -10.11 3.20
N THR A 55 -1.77 -10.98 2.21
CA THR A 55 -0.59 -11.55 1.58
C THR A 55 -0.20 -10.73 0.35
N ARG A 56 1.00 -10.97 -0.15
CA ARG A 56 1.45 -10.51 -1.48
C ARG A 56 0.45 -10.88 -2.58
N TYR A 57 0.35 -10.01 -3.59
CA TYR A 57 -0.45 -10.28 -4.78
C TYR A 57 -0.08 -11.61 -5.45
N ASN A 58 -1.08 -12.46 -5.65
CA ASN A 58 -1.01 -13.69 -6.41
C ASN A 58 -1.66 -13.45 -7.77
N GLU A 59 -0.86 -13.51 -8.84
CA GLU A 59 -1.35 -13.28 -10.21
C GLU A 59 -2.34 -14.35 -10.69
N ASP A 60 -2.27 -15.57 -10.15
CA ASP A 60 -3.16 -16.68 -10.55
C ASP A 60 -4.56 -16.55 -9.94
N THR A 61 -4.65 -16.08 -8.69
CA THR A 61 -5.94 -15.88 -7.98
C THR A 61 -6.47 -14.46 -8.10
N GLU A 62 -5.64 -13.51 -8.57
CA GLU A 62 -5.87 -12.06 -8.52
C GLU A 62 -6.16 -11.50 -7.13
N ASN A 63 -5.74 -12.21 -6.08
CA ASN A 63 -5.87 -11.80 -4.70
C ASN A 63 -4.53 -11.30 -4.14
N GLY A 64 -4.53 -10.78 -2.92
CA GLY A 64 -3.40 -10.15 -2.23
C GLY A 64 -3.29 -8.65 -2.51
N PHE A 65 -2.20 -8.05 -2.01
CA PHE A 65 -1.94 -6.61 -2.16
C PHE A 65 -1.30 -6.24 -3.49
N SER A 66 -2.02 -5.45 -4.30
CA SER A 66 -1.54 -4.85 -5.53
C SER A 66 -1.12 -3.39 -5.34
N THR A 67 0.14 -3.09 -5.64
CA THR A 67 0.69 -1.72 -5.72
C THR A 67 0.92 -1.26 -7.16
N THR A 68 0.36 -1.96 -8.14
CA THR A 68 0.61 -1.71 -9.57
C THR A 68 -0.65 -1.40 -10.36
N LYS A 69 -1.78 -2.01 -9.99
CA LYS A 69 -3.08 -1.80 -10.64
C LYS A 69 -4.22 -1.77 -9.62
N LEU A 70 -5.23 -0.97 -9.93
CA LEU A 70 -6.56 -1.09 -9.33
C LEU A 70 -7.46 -1.94 -10.21
N ASP A 71 -8.35 -2.70 -9.58
CA ASP A 71 -9.30 -3.54 -10.28
C ASP A 71 -10.42 -2.71 -10.91
N ARG A 72 -11.13 -3.35 -11.85
CA ARG A 72 -12.24 -2.69 -12.54
C ARG A 72 -13.34 -2.27 -11.57
N LEU A 73 -13.60 -3.08 -10.55
CA LEU A 73 -14.58 -2.80 -9.51
C LEU A 73 -14.16 -1.60 -8.67
N ASP A 74 -12.91 -1.56 -8.18
CA ASP A 74 -12.35 -0.42 -7.44
C ASP A 74 -12.58 0.90 -8.20
N LYS A 75 -12.14 0.93 -9.47
CA LYS A 75 -12.29 2.11 -10.33
C LYS A 75 -13.75 2.51 -10.51
N LYS A 76 -14.69 1.55 -10.49
CA LYS A 76 -16.14 1.83 -10.62
C LYS A 76 -16.72 2.37 -9.32
N LEU A 77 -16.34 1.80 -8.17
CA LEU A 77 -16.76 2.26 -6.85
C LEU A 77 -16.24 3.67 -6.56
N LEU A 78 -14.94 3.91 -6.75
CA LEU A 78 -14.32 5.23 -6.54
C LEU A 78 -15.01 6.34 -7.35
N ARG A 79 -15.35 6.07 -8.62
CA ARG A 79 -16.11 7.01 -9.45
C ARG A 79 -17.51 7.29 -8.92
N LYS A 80 -18.21 6.26 -8.42
CA LYS A 80 -19.58 6.39 -7.87
C LYS A 80 -19.60 7.10 -6.52
N LEU A 81 -18.57 6.88 -5.71
CA LEU A 81 -18.32 7.59 -4.45
C LEU A 81 -17.79 9.01 -4.66
N LYS A 82 -17.58 9.42 -5.92
CA LYS A 82 -17.07 10.74 -6.31
C LYS A 82 -15.68 11.04 -5.71
N VAL A 83 -14.86 10.00 -5.51
CA VAL A 83 -13.46 10.17 -5.12
C VAL A 83 -12.75 10.97 -6.21
N PRO A 84 -11.96 12.00 -5.86
CA PRO A 84 -11.37 12.93 -6.82
C PRO A 84 -10.54 12.20 -7.88
N LYS A 85 -10.77 12.48 -9.17
CA LYS A 85 -10.10 11.77 -10.27
C LYS A 85 -8.58 11.95 -10.31
N HIS A 86 -8.07 13.00 -9.65
CA HIS A 86 -6.64 13.28 -9.55
C HIS A 86 -5.99 12.59 -8.33
N ALA A 87 -6.79 11.98 -7.44
CA ALA A 87 -6.26 11.13 -6.39
C ALA A 87 -5.50 9.95 -7.03
N LYS A 88 -4.33 9.66 -6.49
CA LYS A 88 -3.50 8.55 -6.95
C LYS A 88 -3.68 7.38 -6.00
N ALA A 89 -3.80 6.18 -6.54
CA ALA A 89 -3.88 4.98 -5.72
C ALA A 89 -2.52 4.68 -5.09
N LEU A 90 -2.54 4.29 -3.83
CA LEU A 90 -1.38 3.77 -3.12
C LEU A 90 -1.33 2.25 -3.30
N PHE A 91 -2.46 1.59 -3.03
CA PHE A 91 -2.62 0.15 -3.21
C PHE A 91 -4.10 -0.25 -3.31
N SER A 92 -4.35 -1.46 -3.78
CA SER A 92 -5.57 -2.23 -3.52
C SER A 92 -5.21 -3.58 -2.92
N GLY A 93 -6.10 -4.14 -2.11
CA GLY A 93 -5.92 -5.44 -1.49
C GLY A 93 -7.21 -6.24 -1.50
N THR A 94 -7.07 -7.53 -1.81
CA THR A 94 -8.12 -8.54 -1.65
C THR A 94 -7.52 -9.66 -0.79
N PRO A 95 -8.06 -10.01 0.37
CA PRO A 95 -7.46 -11.02 1.22
C PRO A 95 -7.63 -12.42 0.60
N ASP A 96 -6.63 -13.28 0.79
CA ASP A 96 -6.65 -14.67 0.33
C ASP A 96 -7.49 -15.57 1.24
N THR A 97 -7.70 -15.16 2.48
CA THR A 97 -8.44 -15.89 3.51
C THR A 97 -9.55 -15.02 4.08
N GLN A 98 -10.50 -15.64 4.79
CA GLN A 98 -11.53 -14.88 5.50
C GLN A 98 -10.90 -13.93 6.54
N PRO A 99 -11.48 -12.73 6.75
CA PRO A 99 -12.70 -12.24 6.13
C PRO A 99 -12.46 -11.67 4.71
N PHE A 100 -13.38 -11.90 3.77
CA PHE A 100 -13.25 -11.47 2.38
C PHE A 100 -13.69 -10.02 2.15
N TYR A 101 -12.91 -9.06 2.64
CA TYR A 101 -13.15 -7.62 2.41
C TYR A 101 -12.01 -7.00 1.60
N ASN A 102 -12.35 -6.17 0.64
CA ASN A 102 -11.38 -5.45 -0.17
C ASN A 102 -10.99 -4.12 0.51
N ILE A 103 -9.75 -3.69 0.30
CA ILE A 103 -9.24 -2.38 0.69
C ILE A 103 -8.68 -1.65 -0.53
N VAL A 104 -8.90 -0.34 -0.61
CA VAL A 104 -8.26 0.54 -1.59
C VAL A 104 -7.83 1.81 -0.88
N ALA A 105 -6.55 2.14 -0.97
CA ALA A 105 -5.99 3.37 -0.43
C ALA A 105 -5.63 4.33 -1.57
N LEU A 106 -5.98 5.61 -1.43
CA LEU A 106 -5.60 6.66 -2.35
C LEU A 106 -5.08 7.87 -1.59
N VAL A 107 -4.20 8.63 -2.23
CA VAL A 107 -3.75 9.94 -1.78
C VAL A 107 -4.28 11.03 -2.72
N GLU A 108 -4.97 12.01 -2.16
CA GLU A 108 -5.29 13.28 -2.81
C GLU A 108 -4.28 14.32 -2.30
N GLN A 109 -3.36 14.77 -3.16
CA GLN A 109 -2.48 15.89 -2.81
C GLN A 109 -3.33 17.18 -2.78
N ASN A 110 -3.07 18.06 -1.80
CA ASN A 110 -3.74 19.34 -1.48
C ASN A 110 -4.58 19.29 -0.18
N ASN A 111 -4.49 20.39 0.58
CA ASN A 111 -5.17 20.56 1.86
C ASN A 111 -6.69 20.45 1.74
N ILE A 112 -7.31 19.83 2.75
CA ILE A 112 -8.77 19.78 2.90
C ILE A 112 -9.33 21.19 2.97
N ASP A 113 -10.16 21.51 1.98
CA ASP A 113 -11.23 22.47 2.19
C ASP A 113 -12.29 21.78 3.05
N GLN A 114 -12.28 22.05 4.37
CA GLN A 114 -13.23 21.45 5.32
C GLN A 114 -14.69 21.82 5.00
N ASN A 115 -14.89 22.87 4.19
CA ASN A 115 -16.19 23.31 3.71
C ASN A 115 -16.53 22.74 2.32
N SER A 116 -15.70 21.84 1.78
CA SER A 116 -15.95 21.23 0.49
C SER A 116 -17.26 20.47 0.52
N SER A 117 -18.10 20.73 -0.47
CA SER A 117 -19.34 19.98 -0.69
C SER A 117 -19.11 18.48 -0.88
N ARG A 118 -17.86 18.05 -1.18
CA ARG A 118 -17.47 16.64 -1.29
C ARG A 118 -17.56 15.86 0.02
N TYR A 119 -17.48 16.55 1.17
CA TYR A 119 -17.57 15.95 2.50
C TYR A 119 -18.98 16.02 3.10
N GLN A 120 -19.95 16.59 2.38
CA GLN A 120 -21.34 16.58 2.81
C GLN A 120 -21.85 15.13 2.94
N GLY A 121 -22.38 14.80 4.13
CA GLY A 121 -22.84 13.45 4.46
C GLY A 121 -21.78 12.57 5.13
N TYR A 122 -20.54 13.01 5.25
CA TYR A 122 -19.55 12.33 6.10
C TYR A 122 -19.73 12.75 7.55
N LYS A 123 -19.64 11.78 8.45
CA LYS A 123 -19.51 12.02 9.88
C LYS A 123 -18.06 12.40 10.19
N GLN A 124 -17.89 13.35 11.10
CA GLN A 124 -16.58 13.76 11.59
C GLN A 124 -16.24 12.99 12.85
N TYR A 125 -15.02 12.47 12.94
CA TYR A 125 -14.49 11.85 14.15
C TYR A 125 -13.40 12.76 14.73
N MET A 126 -13.63 13.27 15.92
CA MET A 126 -12.79 14.25 16.61
C MET A 126 -12.22 13.65 17.89
N GLU A 127 -11.00 14.04 18.27
CA GLU A 127 -10.44 13.83 19.61
C GLU A 127 -10.06 15.18 20.20
N GLY A 128 -10.81 15.61 21.23
CA GLY A 128 -10.79 17.00 21.67
C GLY A 128 -11.17 17.95 20.53
N ASN A 129 -10.28 18.88 20.21
CA ASN A 129 -10.44 19.84 19.10
C ASN A 129 -9.72 19.42 17.81
N HIS A 130 -9.19 18.20 17.75
CA HIS A 130 -8.46 17.71 16.60
C HIS A 130 -9.32 16.76 15.76
N LEU A 131 -9.43 17.04 14.47
CA LEU A 131 -10.11 16.19 13.51
C LEU A 131 -9.22 15.01 13.13
N LEU A 132 -9.66 13.80 13.46
CA LEU A 132 -8.92 12.57 13.15
C LEU A 132 -9.24 12.07 11.73
N TYR A 133 -10.52 11.96 11.38
CA TYR A 133 -10.95 11.55 10.05
C TYR A 133 -12.43 11.86 9.79
N TYR A 134 -12.80 11.92 8.51
CA TYR A 134 -14.17 11.86 8.05
C TYR A 134 -14.53 10.42 7.70
N TYR A 135 -15.77 9.99 7.94
CA TYR A 135 -16.22 8.68 7.47
C TYR A 135 -17.65 8.67 6.95
N ASN A 136 -17.92 7.78 6.00
CA ASN A 136 -19.25 7.50 5.49
C ASN A 136 -19.44 5.99 5.28
N LYS A 137 -20.66 5.51 5.50
CA LYS A 137 -21.07 4.13 5.22
C LYS A 137 -22.20 4.16 4.21
N CYS A 138 -22.10 3.36 3.16
CA CYS A 138 -23.15 3.24 2.15
C CYS A 138 -23.21 1.84 1.54
N GLU A 139 -24.30 1.53 0.86
CA GLU A 139 -24.44 0.33 0.06
C GLU A 139 -24.54 0.69 -1.43
N LEU A 140 -23.75 0.03 -2.25
CA LEU A 140 -23.67 0.31 -3.68
C LEU A 140 -23.22 -0.95 -4.42
N MET A 141 -23.91 -1.30 -5.51
CA MET A 141 -23.52 -2.44 -6.37
C MET A 141 -23.36 -3.78 -5.62
N ASN A 142 -24.29 -4.09 -4.72
CA ASN A 142 -24.23 -5.28 -3.85
C ASN A 142 -23.00 -5.31 -2.93
N LYS A 143 -22.40 -4.14 -2.67
CA LYS A 143 -21.29 -3.98 -1.75
C LYS A 143 -21.69 -3.07 -0.60
N ARG A 144 -21.33 -3.49 0.61
CA ARG A 144 -21.27 -2.61 1.78
C ARG A 144 -19.94 -1.89 1.76
N ILE A 145 -19.96 -0.58 1.91
CA ILE A 145 -18.80 0.28 1.73
C ILE A 145 -18.61 1.15 2.96
N TYR A 146 -17.40 1.11 3.51
CA TYR A 146 -16.88 2.09 4.46
C TYR A 146 -15.82 2.94 3.77
N HIS A 147 -15.98 4.26 3.82
CA HIS A 147 -15.02 5.19 3.25
C HIS A 147 -14.58 6.17 4.33
N ALA A 148 -13.30 6.11 4.71
CA ALA A 148 -12.65 7.07 5.58
C ALA A 148 -11.76 8.03 4.77
N ILE A 149 -11.66 9.27 5.24
CA ILE A 149 -10.79 10.30 4.70
C ILE A 149 -9.98 10.87 5.85
N ILE A 150 -8.69 10.60 5.85
CA ILE A 150 -7.76 11.02 6.90
C ILE A 150 -7.06 12.31 6.45
N PRO A 151 -7.34 13.47 7.07
CA PRO A 151 -6.59 14.70 6.85
C PRO A 151 -5.12 14.53 7.22
N ARG A 152 -4.22 14.99 6.34
CA ARG A 152 -2.81 15.29 6.67
C ARG A 152 -2.51 16.75 6.35
N ALA A 153 -1.31 17.22 6.72
CA ALA A 153 -0.91 18.60 6.51
C ALA A 153 -0.64 18.93 5.03
N THR A 154 -0.40 17.92 4.20
CA THR A 154 -0.08 18.09 2.77
C THR A 154 -0.96 17.28 1.82
N ALA A 155 -1.74 16.33 2.34
CA ALA A 155 -2.54 15.41 1.54
C ALA A 155 -3.73 14.82 2.31
N ASN A 156 -4.62 14.15 1.60
CA ASN A 156 -5.72 13.39 2.18
C ASN A 156 -5.57 11.93 1.81
N ILE A 157 -5.67 11.06 2.81
CA ILE A 157 -5.69 9.62 2.57
C ILE A 157 -7.14 9.16 2.53
N HIS A 158 -7.58 8.71 1.36
CA HIS A 158 -8.85 8.02 1.22
C HIS A 158 -8.62 6.53 1.45
N LEU A 159 -9.27 5.97 2.46
CA LEU A 159 -9.29 4.54 2.72
C LEU A 159 -10.70 4.02 2.45
N LEU A 160 -10.83 3.24 1.38
CA LEU A 160 -12.06 2.60 0.97
C LEU A 160 -12.00 1.12 1.34
N TYR A 161 -13.00 0.65 2.05
CA TYR A 161 -13.17 -0.75 2.41
C TYR A 161 -14.52 -1.22 1.93
N TYR A 162 -14.58 -2.38 1.30
CA TYR A 162 -15.85 -2.90 0.82
C TYR A 162 -15.90 -4.42 0.79
N GLN A 163 -17.10 -4.98 0.93
CA GLN A 163 -17.36 -6.42 0.91
C GLN A 163 -18.76 -6.70 0.35
N ASN A 164 -19.13 -7.95 0.08
CA ASN A 164 -20.50 -8.22 -0.36
C ASN A 164 -21.49 -7.95 0.78
N THR A 165 -22.71 -7.57 0.42
CA THR A 165 -23.82 -7.40 1.38
C THR A 165 -24.21 -8.70 2.07
N ASP A 166 -23.86 -9.85 1.50
CA ASP A 166 -24.27 -11.15 2.02
C ASP A 166 -23.21 -11.77 2.94
N ASP A 167 -22.03 -11.15 3.06
CA ASP A 167 -20.92 -11.61 3.90
C ASP A 167 -21.14 -11.20 5.38
N GLU A 168 -20.77 -12.08 6.32
CA GLU A 168 -21.05 -11.91 7.76
C GLU A 168 -20.13 -10.90 8.48
N CYS A 169 -19.00 -10.47 7.90
CA CYS A 169 -17.99 -9.68 8.61
C CYS A 169 -18.19 -8.16 8.45
N VAL A 170 -19.24 -7.59 9.05
CA VAL A 170 -19.76 -6.28 8.64
C VAL A 170 -18.76 -5.11 8.71
N TYR A 171 -17.89 -4.94 9.73
CA TYR A 171 -16.78 -3.93 9.76
C TYR A 171 -15.81 -4.14 10.95
N CYS A 172 -15.38 -5.36 11.27
CA CYS A 172 -14.95 -5.72 12.64
C CYS A 172 -13.78 -4.92 13.26
N ASP A 173 -12.91 -4.27 12.49
CA ASP A 173 -11.93 -3.31 13.05
C ASP A 173 -11.56 -2.18 12.05
N ILE A 174 -12.34 -1.97 10.98
CA ILE A 174 -11.93 -1.02 9.91
C ILE A 174 -11.88 0.45 10.40
N GLU A 175 -12.78 0.83 11.31
CA GLU A 175 -12.71 2.14 11.98
C GLU A 175 -11.43 2.27 12.82
N ARG A 176 -10.94 1.16 13.39
CA ARG A 176 -9.67 1.12 14.10
C ARG A 176 -8.49 1.37 13.15
N LEU A 177 -8.48 0.84 11.92
CA LEU A 177 -7.43 1.21 10.95
C LEU A 177 -7.45 2.69 10.60
N ALA A 178 -8.63 3.27 10.36
CA ALA A 178 -8.74 4.70 10.09
C ALA A 178 -8.23 5.53 11.28
N LYS A 179 -8.57 5.11 12.50
CA LYS A 179 -8.09 5.74 13.74
C LYS A 179 -6.58 5.56 13.93
N MET A 180 -6.03 4.36 13.80
CA MET A 180 -4.59 4.09 13.90
C MET A 180 -3.81 4.97 12.93
N ASN A 181 -4.22 4.94 11.66
CA ASN A 181 -3.60 5.77 10.63
C ASN A 181 -3.77 7.26 10.92
N SER A 182 -4.87 7.73 11.50
CA SER A 182 -5.01 9.16 11.85
C SER A 182 -3.94 9.69 12.81
N TYR A 183 -3.38 8.82 13.67
CA TYR A 183 -2.29 9.18 14.58
C TYR A 183 -0.90 9.09 13.96
N SER A 184 -0.75 8.41 12.82
CA SER A 184 0.56 8.24 12.18
C SER A 184 1.06 9.60 11.67
N PRO A 185 2.18 10.13 12.21
CA PRO A 185 2.66 11.46 11.82
C PRO A 185 3.14 11.46 10.37
N GLU A 186 3.04 12.61 9.69
CA GLU A 186 3.79 12.80 8.44
C GLU A 186 5.28 12.66 8.75
N ARG A 187 5.95 11.74 8.07
CA ARG A 187 7.38 11.53 8.24
C ARG A 187 8.14 12.26 7.15
N LYS A 188 9.27 12.86 7.52
CA LYS A 188 10.23 13.39 6.54
C LYS A 188 10.99 12.28 5.81
N GLU A 189 11.05 11.11 6.43
CA GLU A 189 11.75 9.93 5.95
C GLU A 189 11.01 8.67 6.40
N ILE A 190 10.91 7.69 5.50
CA ILE A 190 10.39 6.37 5.86
C ILE A 190 11.44 5.61 6.66
N SER A 191 11.03 5.15 7.84
CA SER A 191 11.84 4.25 8.66
C SER A 191 11.21 2.86 8.59
N TYR A 192 11.95 1.92 8.01
CA TYR A 192 11.63 0.50 8.00
C TYR A 192 11.90 -0.13 9.37
N PRO A 193 11.29 -1.29 9.69
CA PRO A 193 11.62 -2.04 10.89
C PRO A 193 13.14 -2.27 11.01
N SER A 194 13.66 -2.02 12.22
CA SER A 194 15.09 -1.98 12.50
C SER A 194 15.83 -3.23 12.01
N THR A 195 17.00 -3.04 11.40
CA THR A 195 17.97 -4.10 11.08
C THR A 195 18.92 -4.41 12.25
N THR A 196 18.75 -3.69 13.35
CA THR A 196 19.49 -3.86 14.61
C THR A 196 18.56 -4.43 15.66
N PHE A 197 18.89 -5.62 16.13
CA PHE A 197 18.11 -6.36 17.11
C PHE A 197 18.83 -6.38 18.46
N SER A 198 18.16 -5.89 19.51
CA SER A 198 18.70 -5.91 20.86
C SER A 198 18.81 -7.35 21.37
N ALA A 199 20.01 -7.75 21.78
CA ALA A 199 20.29 -9.05 22.36
C ALA A 199 20.92 -8.89 23.75
N PRO A 200 20.55 -9.73 24.74
CA PRO A 200 21.21 -9.73 26.06
C PRO A 200 22.71 -10.07 25.97
N ASP A 201 23.10 -10.94 25.02
CA ASP A 201 24.41 -11.60 24.99
C ASP A 201 25.33 -11.13 23.84
N ALA A 202 25.24 -9.85 23.48
CA ALA A 202 25.91 -9.21 22.33
C ALA A 202 25.32 -9.60 20.96
N ALA A 203 25.28 -8.62 20.05
CA ALA A 203 24.83 -8.79 18.67
C ALA A 203 26.04 -8.70 17.74
N GLU A 204 26.12 -9.61 16.76
CA GLU A 204 27.16 -9.58 15.74
C GLU A 204 26.72 -8.74 14.54
N ILE A 205 27.70 -8.04 13.95
CA ILE A 205 27.49 -7.28 12.72
C ILE A 205 27.70 -8.22 11.54
N VAL A 206 26.62 -8.49 10.81
CA VAL A 206 26.61 -9.35 9.64
C VAL A 206 26.49 -8.48 8.40
N GLN A 207 27.38 -8.71 7.44
CA GLN A 207 27.32 -8.09 6.12
C GLN A 207 26.80 -9.10 5.09
N ILE A 208 25.69 -8.79 4.44
CA ILE A 208 25.15 -9.56 3.32
C ILE A 208 25.62 -8.94 2.01
N GLU A 209 26.18 -9.75 1.13
CA GLU A 209 26.49 -9.37 -0.24
C GLU A 209 25.33 -9.73 -1.19
N ILE A 210 24.85 -8.73 -1.93
CA ILE A 210 23.80 -8.90 -2.94
C ILE A 210 24.44 -9.31 -4.27
N PRO A 211 24.10 -10.48 -4.82
CA PRO A 211 24.72 -10.96 -6.06
C PRO A 211 24.45 -10.02 -7.24
N GLN A 212 25.50 -9.45 -7.84
CA GLN A 212 25.40 -8.47 -8.94
C GLN A 212 24.48 -8.91 -10.09
N ARG A 213 24.58 -10.19 -10.49
CA ARG A 213 23.79 -10.77 -11.58
C ARG A 213 22.30 -10.94 -11.28
N LYS A 214 21.89 -10.72 -10.03
CA LYS A 214 20.52 -10.97 -9.55
C LYS A 214 19.89 -9.72 -8.96
N LYS A 215 20.30 -8.53 -9.40
CA LYS A 215 19.77 -7.26 -8.88
C LYS A 215 18.35 -6.98 -9.37
N ALA A 216 17.57 -6.32 -8.54
CA ALA A 216 16.31 -5.72 -8.95
C ALA A 216 16.58 -4.48 -9.81
N ASP A 217 15.69 -4.18 -10.76
CA ASP A 217 15.91 -3.11 -11.74
C ASP A 217 15.92 -1.71 -11.10
N HIS A 218 15.18 -1.51 -10.00
CA HIS A 218 15.04 -0.21 -9.33
C HIS A 218 15.17 -0.36 -7.82
N LEU A 219 14.20 -1.03 -7.18
CA LEU A 219 14.19 -1.31 -5.75
C LEU A 219 14.04 -2.81 -5.51
N GLY A 220 14.71 -3.31 -4.47
CA GLY A 220 14.51 -4.66 -3.97
C GLY A 220 14.42 -4.67 -2.45
N ILE A 221 13.99 -5.80 -1.90
CA ILE A 221 13.74 -5.96 -0.46
C ILE A 221 14.58 -7.12 0.03
N VAL A 222 15.39 -6.88 1.05
CA VAL A 222 16.12 -7.91 1.79
C VAL A 222 15.39 -8.15 3.10
N LYS A 223 14.88 -9.37 3.26
CA LYS A 223 14.08 -9.80 4.42
C LYS A 223 14.86 -10.80 5.25
N PHE A 224 14.72 -10.73 6.57
CA PHE A 224 15.32 -11.68 7.50
C PHE A 224 14.27 -12.44 8.29
N TYR A 225 14.51 -13.74 8.44
CA TYR A 225 13.64 -14.65 9.15
C TYR A 225 14.42 -15.45 10.18
N ASP A 226 13.82 -15.67 11.36
CA ASP A 226 14.25 -16.73 12.28
C ASP A 226 13.85 -18.08 11.67
N THR A 227 14.83 -18.98 11.49
CA THR A 227 14.58 -20.31 10.91
C THR A 227 13.75 -21.22 11.80
N SER A 228 13.74 -20.98 13.12
CA SER A 228 13.03 -21.82 14.10
C SER A 228 11.52 -21.66 13.98
N ASN A 229 11.07 -20.43 13.74
CA ASN A 229 9.64 -20.06 13.74
C ASN A 229 9.15 -19.50 12.40
N LEU A 230 10.04 -19.39 11.40
CA LEU A 230 9.80 -18.72 10.12
C LEU A 230 9.23 -17.29 10.27
N MET A 231 9.55 -16.64 11.39
CA MET A 231 9.05 -15.31 11.73
C MET A 231 9.92 -14.24 11.07
N LEU A 232 9.29 -13.27 10.40
CA LEU A 232 9.98 -12.09 9.89
C LEU A 232 10.56 -11.30 11.07
N LEU A 233 11.88 -11.09 11.05
CA LEU A 233 12.58 -10.28 12.05
C LEU A 233 12.62 -8.81 11.60
N GLY A 234 12.94 -8.58 10.34
CA GLY A 234 13.02 -7.24 9.78
C GLY A 234 13.36 -7.27 8.30
N PHE A 235 13.41 -6.10 7.70
CA PHE A 235 13.77 -5.97 6.29
C PHE A 235 14.41 -4.62 5.99
N SER A 236 15.04 -4.54 4.83
CA SER A 236 15.49 -3.28 4.25
C SER A 236 15.07 -3.20 2.80
N VAL A 237 14.64 -2.02 2.39
CA VAL A 237 14.50 -1.67 0.97
C VAL A 237 15.83 -1.14 0.49
N ILE A 238 16.30 -1.66 -0.64
CA ILE A 238 17.57 -1.29 -1.25
C ILE A 238 17.41 -0.88 -2.69
N GLU A 239 18.21 0.10 -3.10
CA GLU A 239 18.36 0.46 -4.51
C GLU A 239 19.11 -0.64 -5.26
N GLY A 240 18.80 -0.84 -6.55
CA GLY A 240 19.45 -1.86 -7.39
C GLY A 240 20.97 -1.68 -7.54
N ASN A 241 21.51 -0.49 -7.22
CA ASN A 241 22.95 -0.23 -7.22
C ASN A 241 23.66 -0.70 -5.93
N GLN A 242 22.92 -0.94 -4.83
CA GLN A 242 23.48 -1.34 -3.55
C GLN A 242 23.89 -2.82 -3.58
N ASN A 243 25.06 -3.09 -3.01
CA ASN A 243 25.73 -4.40 -3.12
C ASN A 243 25.86 -5.10 -1.78
N THR A 244 25.71 -4.35 -0.70
CA THR A 244 26.00 -4.80 0.65
C THR A 244 24.98 -4.21 1.59
N LEU A 245 24.51 -5.02 2.52
CA LEU A 245 23.69 -4.58 3.64
C LEU A 245 24.30 -5.07 4.94
N THR A 246 24.11 -4.30 5.98
CA THR A 246 24.60 -4.64 7.31
C THR A 246 23.44 -4.80 8.27
N PHE A 247 23.46 -5.91 9.01
CA PHE A 247 22.50 -6.25 10.04
C PHE A 247 23.23 -6.50 11.35
N SER A 248 22.60 -6.19 12.47
CA SER A 248 23.12 -6.54 13.80
C SER A 248 22.18 -7.56 14.43
N LEU A 249 22.63 -8.82 14.50
CA LEU A 249 21.82 -9.98 14.84
C LEU A 249 22.40 -10.72 16.07
N PRO A 250 21.54 -11.25 16.96
CA PRO A 250 22.00 -12.17 18.00
C PRO A 250 22.55 -13.48 17.42
N PRO A 251 23.22 -14.31 18.25
CA PRO A 251 23.48 -15.71 17.91
C PRO A 251 22.18 -16.46 17.58
N GLY A 252 22.20 -17.27 16.52
CA GLY A 252 21.02 -17.94 16.01
C GLY A 252 21.13 -18.43 14.58
N ASN A 253 20.04 -19.03 14.08
CA ASN A 253 19.94 -19.51 12.70
C ASN A 253 18.91 -18.66 11.95
N TYR A 254 19.36 -18.04 10.87
CA TYR A 254 18.59 -17.08 10.10
C TYR A 254 18.49 -17.52 8.64
N ASN A 255 17.37 -17.16 8.01
CA ASN A 255 17.24 -17.18 6.56
C ASN A 255 17.08 -15.74 6.10
N TRP A 256 17.80 -15.37 5.04
CA TRP A 256 17.57 -14.10 4.38
C TRP A 256 17.12 -14.31 2.94
N LYS A 257 16.27 -13.40 2.47
CA LYS A 257 15.75 -13.41 1.10
C LYS A 257 15.87 -12.03 0.50
N TYR A 258 16.51 -11.94 -0.66
CA TYR A 258 16.47 -10.77 -1.52
C TYR A 258 15.41 -10.96 -2.62
N THR A 259 14.48 -10.03 -2.69
CA THR A 259 13.31 -10.10 -3.57
C THR A 259 13.11 -8.82 -4.36
N THR A 260 12.43 -8.89 -5.51
CA THR A 260 11.84 -7.69 -6.13
C THR A 260 10.69 -7.15 -5.25
N LEU A 261 10.21 -5.92 -5.51
CA LEU A 261 9.03 -5.39 -4.82
C LEU A 261 7.79 -6.29 -4.96
N ASN A 262 7.58 -6.85 -6.15
CA ASN A 262 6.50 -7.81 -6.43
C ASN A 262 6.80 -9.20 -5.86
N GLY A 263 7.99 -9.41 -5.30
CA GLY A 263 8.27 -10.56 -4.49
C GLY A 263 8.97 -11.73 -5.11
N ARG A 264 9.33 -11.63 -6.39
CA ARG A 264 10.16 -12.63 -7.04
C ARG A 264 11.47 -12.77 -6.26
N ILE A 265 11.77 -13.97 -5.78
CA ILE A 265 13.02 -14.26 -5.10
C ILE A 265 14.16 -14.19 -6.11
N LEU A 266 15.16 -13.37 -5.79
CA LEU A 266 16.36 -13.19 -6.58
C LEU A 266 17.50 -13.99 -5.95
N ALA A 267 17.72 -13.82 -4.65
CA ALA A 267 18.70 -14.60 -3.88
C ALA A 267 18.11 -14.96 -2.52
N GLU A 268 18.56 -16.09 -1.98
CA GLU A 268 18.27 -16.51 -0.62
C GLU A 268 19.45 -17.34 -0.12
N ASP A 269 19.69 -17.28 1.18
CA ASP A 269 20.68 -18.12 1.85
C ASP A 269 20.33 -18.28 3.33
N THR A 270 21.04 -19.17 4.00
CA THR A 270 20.99 -19.37 5.44
C THR A 270 22.25 -18.83 6.10
N LEU A 271 22.10 -18.30 7.30
CA LEU A 271 23.19 -17.78 8.11
C LEU A 271 23.09 -18.36 9.52
N THR A 272 24.19 -18.90 10.02
CA THR A 272 24.31 -19.34 11.41
C THR A 272 25.31 -18.44 12.12
N ILE A 273 24.89 -17.81 13.19
CA ILE A 273 25.72 -16.99 14.08
C ILE A 273 25.92 -17.80 15.36
N GLN A 274 27.18 -18.09 15.68
CA GLN A 274 27.54 -18.86 16.88
C GLN A 274 27.99 -17.90 18.00
N TYR A 275 27.97 -18.41 19.24
CA TYR A 275 28.60 -17.76 20.38
C TYR A 275 30.12 -17.88 20.35
#